data_AF-A0A1R1LL63-F1
#
_entry.id   AF-A0A1R1LL63-F1
#
_cell.length_a   1.000
_cell.length_b   1.000
_cell.length_c   1.000
_cell.angle_alpha   90.00
_cell.angle_beta   90.00
_cell.angle_gamma   90.00
#
_symmetry.space_group_name_H-M   'P 1'
#
loop_
_entity.id
_entity.type
_entity.pdbx_description
1 polymer ?
#
loop_
_entity_poly.entity_id
_entity_poly.type
_entity_poly.pdbx_seq_one_letter_code
_entity_poly.pdbx_strand_id
1 'polypeptide(L)'
;MRSMIVRMLGTLAVLAVLLGLTAPAAGAATTVPGRAAVAVAVPAAAATTDYCGTRTTAWVPDGWGTADFRSACALHDACYSATSTTSRLACDNAFLTRLRTACATAYGGWNPLRYACYGVAWTYWQVVRSWGAFAYAGTGSPA
;
A
#
# COMPACT_ATOMS: atom_id res chain seq x y z
N MET A 1 -21.75 -28.28 -43.36
CA MET A 1 -21.38 -27.82 -44.72
C MET A 1 -21.42 -26.29 -44.70
N ARG A 2 -20.28 -25.64 -44.47
CA ARG A 2 -19.51 -24.83 -45.45
C ARG A 2 -20.28 -23.64 -46.05
N SER A 3 -19.86 -22.44 -45.67
CA SER A 3 -19.62 -21.22 -46.50
C SER A 3 -19.32 -20.08 -45.51
N MET A 4 -18.10 -19.64 -45.19
CA MET A 4 -16.94 -19.16 -45.97
C MET A 4 -17.23 -17.98 -46.93
N ILE A 5 -16.79 -16.79 -46.49
CA ILE A 5 -15.98 -15.80 -47.24
C ILE A 5 -16.69 -14.93 -48.30
N VAL A 6 -16.86 -13.64 -47.95
CA VAL A 6 -16.71 -12.47 -48.86
C VAL A 6 -16.04 -11.36 -48.01
N ARG A 7 -14.71 -11.25 -47.98
CA ARG A 7 -13.81 -10.39 -48.80
C ARG A 7 -14.00 -8.86 -48.66
N MET A 8 -13.06 -8.26 -47.91
CA MET A 8 -12.42 -6.93 -48.03
C MET A 8 -12.66 -6.14 -49.32
N LEU A 9 -12.90 -4.83 -49.19
CA LEU A 9 -12.49 -3.66 -50.03
C LEU A 9 -13.34 -2.45 -49.54
N GLY A 10 -12.88 -1.23 -49.26
CA GLY A 10 -11.58 -0.61 -49.39
C GLY A 10 -11.53 0.71 -48.60
N THR A 11 -10.32 1.09 -48.22
CA THR A 11 -9.90 2.41 -47.75
C THR A 11 -9.94 3.43 -48.89
N LEU A 12 -10.42 4.66 -48.64
CA LEU A 12 -9.87 5.96 -49.10
C LEU A 12 -10.93 7.07 -49.05
N ALA A 13 -10.88 7.91 -48.03
CA ALA A 13 -11.29 9.31 -48.10
C ALA A 13 -10.68 10.08 -46.92
N VAL A 14 -9.35 10.28 -46.95
CA VAL A 14 -8.68 11.35 -46.21
C VAL A 14 -8.80 12.60 -47.08
N LEU A 15 -9.68 13.55 -46.73
CA LEU A 15 -9.51 15.01 -46.90
C LEU A 15 -10.83 15.74 -46.51
N ALA A 16 -11.06 15.95 -45.21
CA ALA A 16 -11.91 17.05 -44.73
C ALA A 16 -10.96 18.08 -44.12
N VAL A 17 -10.63 19.05 -44.96
CA VAL A 17 -9.65 20.11 -44.74
C VAL A 17 -10.44 21.35 -44.29
N LEU A 18 -9.91 22.02 -43.27
CA LEU A 18 -9.96 23.47 -43.01
C LEU A 18 -11.16 24.09 -42.26
N LEU A 19 -10.79 24.68 -41.12
CA LEU A 19 -11.38 25.80 -40.37
C LEU A 19 -12.65 25.52 -39.55
N GLY A 20 -12.45 25.24 -38.25
CA GLY A 20 -13.54 25.29 -37.28
C GLY A 20 -13.10 24.97 -35.86
N LEU A 21 -12.59 25.99 -35.16
CA LEU A 21 -12.51 26.16 -33.71
C LEU A 21 -12.71 24.89 -32.85
N THR A 22 -11.61 24.27 -32.42
CA THR A 22 -11.62 23.50 -31.17
C THR A 22 -11.16 24.41 -30.05
N ALA A 23 -12.11 24.79 -29.19
CA ALA A 23 -11.84 25.55 -27.98
C ALA A 23 -10.78 24.82 -27.12
N PRO A 24 -9.82 25.53 -26.51
CA PRO A 24 -9.03 24.93 -25.46
C PRO A 24 -9.98 24.63 -24.30
N ALA A 25 -10.16 23.35 -23.97
CA ALA A 25 -10.68 22.98 -22.67
C ALA A 25 -9.66 23.46 -21.63
N ALA A 26 -9.93 24.61 -21.00
CA ALA A 26 -9.24 25.03 -19.81
C ALA A 26 -9.53 23.99 -18.73
N GLY A 27 -8.63 23.00 -18.60
CA GLY A 27 -8.60 22.13 -17.45
C GLY A 27 -8.32 23.00 -16.24
N ALA A 28 -9.35 23.31 -15.45
CA ALA A 28 -9.17 23.88 -14.14
C ALA A 28 -8.37 22.86 -13.32
N ALA A 29 -7.08 23.16 -13.11
CA ALA A 29 -6.26 22.45 -12.14
C ALA A 29 -6.84 22.75 -10.76
N THR A 30 -7.73 21.89 -10.29
CA THR A 30 -8.18 21.91 -8.91
C THR A 30 -6.96 21.57 -8.05
N THR A 31 -6.31 22.59 -7.51
CA THR A 31 -5.33 22.44 -6.45
C THR A 31 -6.05 21.82 -5.27
N VAL A 32 -5.90 20.51 -5.09
CA VAL A 32 -6.24 19.86 -3.83
C VAL A 32 -5.30 20.48 -2.80
N PRO A 33 -5.78 21.25 -1.81
CA PRO A 33 -4.91 21.73 -0.76
C PRO A 33 -4.30 20.49 -0.11
N GLY A 34 -2.97 20.43 -0.13
CA GLY A 34 -2.23 19.32 0.47
C GLY A 34 -2.73 19.12 1.89
N ARG A 35 -3.23 17.92 2.18
CA ARG A 35 -3.51 17.50 3.55
C ARG A 35 -2.19 17.66 4.30
N ALA A 36 -2.10 18.71 5.12
CA ALA A 36 -1.07 18.82 6.12
C ALA A 36 -1.07 17.49 6.87
N ALA A 37 0.10 16.84 6.94
CA ALA A 37 0.27 15.62 7.71
C ALA A 37 -0.11 15.97 9.15
N VAL A 38 -1.30 15.54 9.57
CA VAL A 38 -1.68 15.58 10.98
C VAL A 38 -0.74 14.58 11.64
N ALA A 39 0.30 15.10 12.29
CA ALA A 39 1.10 14.34 13.22
C ALA A 39 0.17 13.97 14.37
N VAL A 40 -0.48 12.81 14.27
CA VAL A 40 -1.16 12.20 15.40
C VAL A 40 -0.06 11.82 16.37
N ALA A 41 0.12 12.64 17.40
CA ALA A 41 0.96 12.29 18.53
C ALA A 41 0.35 11.05 19.19
N VAL A 42 0.97 9.90 18.97
CA VAL A 42 0.64 8.69 19.71
C VAL A 42 1.15 8.91 21.14
N PRO A 43 0.29 8.87 22.17
CA PRO A 43 0.74 9.06 23.54
C PRO A 43 1.74 7.95 23.88
N ALA A 44 2.92 8.37 24.34
CA ALA A 44 3.95 7.49 24.88
C ALA A 44 3.51 6.95 26.25
N ALA A 45 2.51 6.07 26.26
CA ALA A 45 2.38 5.13 27.36
C ALA A 45 3.60 4.20 27.27
N ALA A 46 4.31 3.99 28.38
CA ALA A 46 5.58 3.28 28.48
C ALA A 46 5.52 1.89 27.83
N ALA A 47 5.81 1.84 26.53
CA ALA A 47 5.94 0.61 25.78
C ALA A 47 7.34 0.08 26.05
N THR A 48 7.45 -1.14 26.57
CA THR A 48 8.57 -1.96 26.14
C THR A 48 8.57 -1.90 24.63
N THR A 49 9.67 -1.47 24.03
CA THR A 49 9.67 -1.17 22.60
C THR A 49 9.68 -2.50 21.86
N ASP A 50 8.49 -3.05 21.72
CA ASP A 50 8.21 -4.37 21.20
C ASP A 50 8.28 -4.37 19.66
N TYR A 51 8.37 -3.18 19.04
CA TYR A 51 8.51 -2.93 17.60
C TYR A 51 7.77 -3.96 16.73
N CYS A 52 8.45 -4.80 15.95
CA CYS A 52 7.80 -5.78 15.08
C CYS A 52 7.44 -7.11 15.77
N GLY A 53 7.52 -7.16 17.09
CA GLY A 53 7.23 -8.33 17.90
C GLY A 53 6.72 -7.95 19.29
N THR A 54 7.19 -8.69 20.28
CA THR A 54 6.90 -8.58 21.71
C THR A 54 8.15 -9.01 22.46
N ARG A 55 8.18 -8.93 23.81
CA ARG A 55 9.28 -9.54 24.58
C ARG A 55 9.56 -11.00 24.23
N THR A 56 8.55 -11.79 23.86
CA THR A 56 8.72 -13.23 23.51
C THR A 56 9.02 -13.47 22.04
N THR A 57 8.89 -12.44 21.20
CA THR A 57 9.19 -12.48 19.76
C THR A 57 10.23 -11.44 19.36
N ALA A 58 11.13 -11.08 20.28
CA ALA A 58 12.23 -10.13 20.03
C ALA A 58 13.22 -10.58 18.94
N TRP A 59 13.13 -11.82 18.46
CA TRP A 59 13.88 -12.34 17.32
C TRP A 59 13.30 -11.89 15.97
N VAL A 60 12.07 -11.37 15.94
CA VAL A 60 11.47 -10.78 14.74
C VAL A 60 12.20 -9.47 14.43
N PRO A 61 12.86 -9.33 13.27
CA PRO A 61 13.63 -8.14 12.97
C PRO A 61 12.76 -6.87 12.89
N ASP A 62 13.37 -5.72 13.20
CA ASP A 62 12.70 -4.41 13.11
C ASP A 62 12.86 -3.74 11.74
N GLY A 63 13.41 -4.47 10.78
CA GLY A 63 13.75 -3.98 9.47
C GLY A 63 14.42 -5.04 8.61
N TRP A 64 14.80 -4.64 7.40
CA TRP A 64 15.54 -5.48 6.48
C TRP A 64 16.55 -4.64 5.70
N GLY A 65 17.84 -4.96 5.85
CA GLY A 65 18.93 -4.15 5.30
C GLY A 65 18.86 -2.71 5.84
N THR A 66 18.62 -1.74 4.95
CA THR A 66 18.47 -0.31 5.31
C THR A 66 17.00 0.12 5.44
N ALA A 67 16.04 -0.78 5.21
CA ALA A 67 14.63 -0.49 5.42
C ALA A 67 14.25 -0.65 6.90
N ASP A 68 13.68 0.42 7.46
CA ASP A 68 13.20 0.47 8.84
C ASP A 68 11.70 0.18 8.90
N PHE A 69 11.32 -0.90 9.59
CA PHE A 69 9.92 -1.34 9.71
C PHE A 69 9.25 -0.91 11.02
N ARG A 70 10.00 -0.32 11.96
CA ARG A 70 9.50 0.01 13.32
C ARG A 70 8.23 0.85 13.30
N SER A 71 8.17 1.87 12.44
CA SER A 71 6.98 2.72 12.29
C SER A 71 5.77 1.96 11.73
N ALA A 72 5.99 1.05 10.77
CA ALA A 72 4.92 0.22 10.22
C ALA A 72 4.35 -0.73 11.29
N CYS A 73 5.23 -1.32 12.10
CA CYS A 73 4.85 -2.23 13.18
C CYS A 73 4.09 -1.50 14.30
N ALA A 74 4.60 -0.36 14.78
CA ALA A 74 3.92 0.44 15.79
C ALA A 74 2.49 0.87 15.36
N LEU A 75 2.31 1.21 14.08
CA LEU A 75 1.00 1.55 13.53
C LEU A 75 0.08 0.34 13.37
N HIS A 76 0.64 -0.85 13.15
CA HIS A 76 -0.12 -2.10 13.09
C HIS A 76 -0.61 -2.50 14.50
N ASP A 77 0.25 -2.43 15.50
CA ASP A 77 -0.11 -2.67 16.90
C ASP A 77 -1.21 -1.72 17.39
N ALA A 78 -1.08 -0.44 17.05
CA ALA A 78 -2.13 0.55 17.35
C ALA A 78 -3.46 0.20 16.66
N CYS A 79 -3.42 -0.33 15.43
CA CYS A 79 -4.61 -0.78 14.71
C CYS A 79 -5.24 -2.04 15.33
N TYR A 80 -4.42 -2.91 15.93
CA TYR A 80 -4.84 -4.11 16.67
C TYR A 80 -5.37 -3.82 18.07
N SER A 81 -5.15 -2.61 18.60
CA SER A 81 -5.56 -2.23 19.96
C SER A 81 -7.07 -2.33 20.18
N ALA A 82 -7.46 -2.52 21.45
CA ALA A 82 -8.86 -2.65 21.86
C ALA A 82 -9.74 -1.44 21.52
N THR A 83 -9.13 -0.27 21.27
CA THR A 83 -9.85 0.95 20.89
C THR A 83 -10.15 1.05 19.39
N SER A 84 -9.56 0.18 18.57
CA SER A 84 -9.76 0.19 17.11
C SER A 84 -11.06 -0.50 16.72
N THR A 85 -11.78 0.10 15.76
CA THR A 85 -12.94 -0.50 15.08
C THR A 85 -12.58 -1.05 13.69
N THR A 86 -11.30 -0.94 13.30
CA THR A 86 -10.80 -1.37 11.99
C THR A 86 -10.72 -2.89 11.95
N SER A 87 -11.19 -3.53 10.88
CA SER A 87 -11.06 -4.98 10.75
C SER A 87 -9.60 -5.42 10.69
N ARG A 88 -9.30 -6.62 11.18
CA ARG A 88 -7.97 -7.23 11.15
C ARG A 88 -7.39 -7.22 9.73
N LEU A 89 -8.17 -7.69 8.74
CA LEU A 89 -7.75 -7.66 7.33
C LEU A 89 -7.35 -6.26 6.84
N ALA A 90 -8.08 -5.21 7.24
CA ALA A 90 -7.75 -3.84 6.85
C ALA A 90 -6.47 -3.35 7.55
N CYS A 91 -6.29 -3.67 8.84
CA CYS A 91 -5.04 -3.41 9.56
C CYS A 91 -3.84 -4.08 8.86
N ASP A 92 -3.98 -5.36 8.51
CA ASP A 92 -2.90 -6.14 7.89
C ASP A 92 -2.55 -5.60 6.50
N ASN A 93 -3.53 -5.29 5.65
CA ASN A 93 -3.27 -4.71 4.33
C ASN A 93 -2.60 -3.32 4.41
N ALA A 94 -2.99 -2.51 5.39
CA ALA A 94 -2.34 -1.24 5.64
C ALA A 94 -0.91 -1.43 6.16
N PHE A 95 -0.65 -2.47 6.96
CA PHE A 95 0.69 -2.85 7.40
C PHE A 95 1.59 -3.22 6.22
N LEU A 96 1.15 -4.11 5.32
CA LEU A 96 1.92 -4.45 4.11
C LEU A 96 2.25 -3.22 3.26
N THR A 97 1.28 -2.33 3.10
CA THR A 97 1.49 -1.07 2.37
C THR A 97 2.61 -0.23 3.01
N ARG A 98 2.60 -0.09 4.34
CA ARG A 98 3.63 0.67 5.07
C ARG A 98 5.01 0.02 5.00
N LEU A 99 5.09 -1.30 5.10
CA LEU A 99 6.35 -2.03 4.91
C LEU A 99 6.93 -1.80 3.51
N ARG A 100 6.08 -1.85 2.47
CA ARG A 100 6.50 -1.53 1.09
C ARG A 100 6.94 -0.07 0.95
N THR A 101 6.29 0.86 1.63
CA THR A 101 6.74 2.27 1.65
C THR A 101 8.12 2.41 2.31
N ALA A 102 8.39 1.70 3.40
CA ALA A 102 9.72 1.68 4.03
C ALA A 102 10.78 1.14 3.06
N CYS A 103 10.49 0.05 2.35
CA CYS A 103 11.36 -0.49 1.31
C CYS A 103 11.60 0.52 0.17
N ALA A 104 10.56 1.22 -0.30
CA ALA A 104 10.67 2.23 -1.35
C ALA A 104 11.46 3.47 -0.92
N THR A 105 11.45 3.78 0.38
CA THR A 105 12.21 4.88 0.97
C THR A 105 13.70 4.52 1.10
N ALA A 106 13.98 3.28 1.52
CA ALA A 106 15.35 2.80 1.72
C ALA A 106 16.09 2.47 0.41
N TYR A 107 15.36 2.09 -0.64
CA TYR A 107 15.93 1.60 -1.89
C TYR A 107 15.34 2.33 -3.11
N GLY A 108 16.21 2.86 -3.97
CA GLY A 108 15.81 3.47 -5.24
C GLY A 108 15.03 2.50 -6.15
N GLY A 109 14.26 3.05 -7.10
CA GLY A 109 13.35 2.28 -7.96
C GLY A 109 14.01 1.14 -8.75
N TRP A 110 15.24 1.36 -9.22
CA TRP A 110 16.00 0.37 -9.99
C TRP A 110 16.89 -0.53 -9.14
N ASN A 111 16.92 -0.34 -7.81
CA ASN A 111 17.74 -1.16 -6.92
C ASN A 111 17.04 -2.52 -6.71
N PRO A 112 17.66 -3.66 -7.08
CA PRO A 112 17.06 -4.98 -6.91
C PRO A 112 16.73 -5.32 -5.45
N LEU A 113 17.45 -4.74 -4.49
CA LEU A 113 17.16 -4.89 -3.06
C LEU A 113 15.76 -4.37 -2.69
N ARG A 114 15.21 -3.41 -3.43
CA ARG A 114 13.84 -2.94 -3.22
C ARG A 114 12.82 -4.07 -3.35
N TYR A 115 12.97 -4.91 -4.37
CA TYR A 115 12.05 -6.00 -4.65
C TYR A 115 12.25 -7.18 -3.70
N ALA A 116 13.50 -7.45 -3.30
CA ALA A 116 13.78 -8.39 -2.22
C ALA A 116 13.15 -7.93 -0.90
N CYS A 117 13.26 -6.62 -0.57
CA CYS A 117 12.59 -6.01 0.58
C CYS A 117 11.07 -6.17 0.51
N TYR A 118 10.45 -6.00 -0.67
CA TYR A 118 9.02 -6.27 -0.84
C TYR A 118 8.63 -7.74 -0.59
N GLY A 119 9.51 -8.68 -0.93
CA GLY A 119 9.34 -10.09 -0.58
C GLY A 119 9.36 -10.31 0.94
N VAL A 120 10.28 -9.65 1.65
CA VAL A 120 10.31 -9.69 3.12
C VAL A 120 9.06 -9.05 3.72
N ALA A 121 8.64 -7.88 3.21
CA ALA A 121 7.39 -7.23 3.62
C ALA A 121 6.16 -8.15 3.45
N TRP A 122 6.13 -8.93 2.37
CA TRP A 122 5.10 -9.93 2.15
C TRP A 122 5.13 -11.03 3.20
N THR A 123 6.31 -11.52 3.60
CA THR A 123 6.44 -12.51 4.68
C THR A 123 5.89 -11.99 6.01
N TYR A 124 6.15 -10.74 6.38
CA TYR A 124 5.58 -10.13 7.59
C TYR A 124 4.06 -10.12 7.53
N TRP A 125 3.50 -9.68 6.40
CA TRP A 125 2.06 -9.69 6.18
C TRP A 125 1.46 -11.10 6.27
N GLN A 126 2.07 -12.09 5.63
CA GLN A 126 1.62 -13.49 5.67
C GLN A 126 1.53 -14.01 7.11
N VAL A 127 2.54 -13.73 7.93
CA VAL A 127 2.56 -14.16 9.33
C VAL A 127 1.42 -13.52 10.12
N VAL A 128 1.19 -12.21 10.00
CA VAL A 128 0.06 -11.56 10.71
C VAL A 128 -1.31 -12.01 10.18
N ARG A 129 -1.41 -12.34 8.88
CA ARG A 129 -2.64 -12.95 8.33
C ARG A 129 -2.91 -14.32 8.94
N SER A 130 -1.88 -15.16 9.08
CA SER A 130 -2.01 -16.52 9.61
C SER A 130 -2.20 -16.56 11.13
N TRP A 131 -1.50 -15.71 11.87
CA TRP A 131 -1.39 -15.83 13.34
C TRP A 131 -1.86 -14.59 14.10
N GLY A 132 -2.08 -13.47 13.41
CA GLY A 132 -2.41 -12.20 14.06
C GLY A 132 -3.77 -12.18 14.75
N ALA A 133 -4.66 -13.14 14.49
CA ALA A 133 -5.94 -13.23 15.21
C ALA A 133 -5.74 -13.38 16.73
N PHE A 134 -4.65 -14.02 17.19
CA PHE A 134 -4.34 -14.16 18.61
C PHE A 134 -3.92 -12.86 19.29
N ALA A 135 -3.44 -11.88 18.52
CA ALA A 135 -2.99 -10.58 19.01
C ALA A 135 -4.00 -9.46 18.73
N TYR A 136 -5.05 -9.73 17.94
CA TYR A 136 -6.04 -8.73 17.57
C TYR A 136 -7.03 -8.52 18.72
N ALA A 137 -6.95 -7.36 19.36
CA ALA A 137 -7.83 -6.96 20.47
C ALA A 137 -8.96 -6.00 20.03
N GLY A 138 -8.92 -5.52 18.79
CA GLY A 138 -9.88 -4.56 18.24
C GLY A 138 -11.32 -5.07 18.18
N THR A 139 -12.26 -4.15 18.04
CA THR A 139 -13.71 -4.42 18.00
C THR A 139 -14.26 -4.63 16.58
N GLY A 140 -13.44 -4.36 15.55
CA GLY A 140 -13.78 -4.66 14.16
C GLY A 140 -13.74 -6.18 13.86
N SER A 141 -14.08 -6.57 12.63
CA SER A 141 -14.03 -7.98 12.22
C SER A 141 -12.64 -8.60 12.44
N PRO A 142 -12.51 -9.71 13.18
CA PRO A 142 -11.24 -10.38 13.42
C PRO A 142 -10.78 -11.24 12.25
N ALA A 143 -11.60 -11.42 11.21
CA ALA A 143 -11.26 -12.23 10.03
C ALA A 143 -10.16 -11.58 9.17
#